data_AF-A0A7J3FD44-F1
#
_entry.id   AF-A0A7J3FD44-F1
#
_cell.length_a   1.000
_cell.length_b   1.000
_cell.length_c   1.000
_cell.angle_alpha   90.00
_cell.angle_beta   90.00
_cell.angle_gamma   90.00
#
_symmetry.space_group_name_H-M   'P 1'
#
loop_
_entity.id
_entity.type
_entity.pdbx_description
1 polymer ?
#
loop_
_entity_poly.entity_id
_entity_poly.type
_entity_poly.pdbx_seq_one_letter_code
_entity_poly.pdbx_strand_id
1 'polypeptide(L)'
;MVDPTGQSWARKFLAFSPPRFSSRASIPTSLTYSLFPLRSTRRVSPSTTFKTSALVLPPRFSRTAKIPDIKRNTSTTLATVRIGSFWWTLSIKGKTLPILTAQSYTTMVELLPAGEILVDMIPEQVGEYSKVLSFRKCFGGAPFNTAIGAARLGAKVGALCAVGEDQFGKFLLDTLKANGIDISGVVVKHARTSLAFVLRREGGERDFFFYRKPWAETADTMLSPSDLRPSTFSGVRIFHYSGVALSHEPCRGAMGKAVELARQAGAMVAFDPNIREDLWENPEELR
;
A
#
# COMPACT_ATOMS: atom_id res chain seq x y z
N MET A 1 9.31 40.05 13.30
CA MET A 1 9.60 39.67 14.70
C MET A 1 10.86 38.83 14.69
N VAL A 2 11.88 39.30 15.41
CA VAL A 2 13.25 38.75 15.46
C VAL A 2 13.42 38.10 16.84
N ASP A 3 14.08 36.95 16.90
CA ASP A 3 14.50 36.27 18.15
C ASP A 3 15.54 37.12 18.91
N PRO A 4 15.52 37.16 20.27
CA PRO A 4 16.45 37.94 21.08
C PRO A 4 17.96 37.59 20.94
N THR A 5 18.35 36.66 20.09
CA THR A 5 19.76 36.33 19.80
C THR A 5 20.24 36.63 18.37
N GLY A 6 19.38 37.16 17.49
CA GLY A 6 19.81 37.79 16.24
C GLY A 6 20.52 36.91 15.20
N GLN A 7 20.32 35.58 15.19
CA GLN A 7 20.97 34.69 14.20
C GLN A 7 19.98 33.98 13.25
N SER A 8 20.37 33.97 11.96
CA SER A 8 19.68 33.33 10.83
C SER A 8 19.82 31.80 10.84
N TRP A 9 18.72 31.10 10.59
CA TRP A 9 18.57 29.62 10.63
C TRP A 9 19.31 28.83 9.52
N ALA A 10 20.20 29.46 8.74
CA ALA A 10 20.74 28.85 7.52
C ALA A 10 22.08 28.07 7.67
N ARG A 11 22.61 27.84 8.87
CA ARG A 11 23.92 27.17 9.01
C ARG A 11 24.05 26.28 10.25
N LYS A 12 23.55 25.05 10.20
CA LYS A 12 24.15 23.92 10.95
C LYS A 12 24.02 22.59 10.15
N PHE A 13 25.12 22.25 9.46
CA PHE A 13 25.69 20.91 9.16
C PHE A 13 24.74 19.82 8.60
N LEU A 14 24.81 19.28 7.37
CA LEU A 14 25.94 18.90 6.48
C LEU A 14 27.16 18.31 7.19
N ALA A 15 27.12 17.01 7.50
CA ALA A 15 28.23 16.06 7.39
C ALA A 15 27.79 14.66 7.85
N PHE A 16 27.45 13.75 6.93
CA PHE A 16 27.57 12.31 7.15
C PHE A 16 27.91 11.62 5.83
N SER A 17 29.13 11.10 5.74
CA SER A 17 29.57 10.25 4.63
C SER A 17 29.15 8.80 4.89
N PRO A 18 28.72 8.03 3.87
CA PRO A 18 28.41 6.62 4.03
C PRO A 18 29.69 5.75 4.11
N PRO A 19 29.69 4.62 4.84
CA PRO A 19 30.82 3.70 4.87
C PRO A 19 30.96 2.93 3.56
N ARG A 20 32.21 2.79 3.09
CA ARG A 20 32.59 1.92 1.97
C ARG A 20 32.60 0.46 2.45
N PHE A 21 31.87 -0.43 1.77
CA PHE A 21 32.04 -1.88 1.89
C PHE A 21 32.66 -2.45 0.62
N SER A 22 33.79 -3.12 0.79
CA SER A 22 34.54 -3.81 -0.27
C SER A 22 34.24 -5.31 -0.29
N SER A 23 33.86 -5.77 -1.49
CA SER A 23 34.21 -7.05 -2.14
C SER A 23 33.81 -8.41 -1.54
N ARG A 24 33.06 -9.15 -2.39
CA ARG A 24 33.20 -10.56 -2.81
C ARG A 24 31.97 -11.44 -2.52
N ALA A 25 31.13 -11.59 -3.55
CA ALA A 25 30.40 -12.84 -3.79
C ALA A 25 30.29 -13.03 -5.31
N SER A 26 30.85 -14.14 -5.78
CA SER A 26 31.02 -14.58 -7.16
C SER A 26 29.70 -15.01 -7.82
N ILE A 27 29.39 -14.46 -8.99
CA ILE A 27 28.33 -14.93 -9.88
C ILE A 27 29.01 -15.54 -11.13
N PRO A 28 28.66 -16.76 -11.57
CA PRO A 28 29.29 -17.36 -12.74
C PRO A 28 28.89 -16.63 -14.03
N THR A 29 29.89 -16.07 -14.69
CA THR A 29 29.88 -15.64 -16.09
C THR A 29 29.87 -16.85 -17.01
N SER A 30 28.79 -17.06 -17.77
CA SER A 30 28.88 -17.68 -19.09
C SER A 30 27.62 -17.39 -19.91
N LEU A 31 27.71 -16.42 -20.81
CA LEU A 31 26.95 -16.41 -22.05
C LEU A 31 27.76 -15.61 -23.07
N THR A 32 28.59 -16.33 -23.78
CA THR A 32 29.35 -15.89 -24.95
C THR A 32 28.37 -15.45 -26.03
N TYR A 33 28.49 -14.20 -26.50
CA TYR A 33 27.79 -13.71 -27.68
C TYR A 33 28.62 -14.01 -28.92
N SER A 34 28.16 -14.96 -29.75
CA SER A 34 28.73 -15.21 -31.07
C SER A 34 27.91 -14.48 -32.13
N LEU A 35 28.51 -13.49 -32.78
CA LEU A 35 28.00 -12.86 -34.00
C LEU A 35 28.42 -13.72 -35.21
N PHE A 36 27.46 -14.20 -36.01
CA PHE A 36 27.73 -14.66 -37.38
C PHE A 36 26.61 -14.24 -38.34
N PRO A 37 26.93 -13.88 -39.60
CA PRO A 37 25.98 -13.33 -40.56
C PRO A 37 25.20 -14.42 -41.30
N LEU A 38 23.96 -14.07 -41.66
CA LEU A 38 23.00 -14.86 -42.44
C LEU A 38 23.48 -15.16 -43.87
N ARG A 39 23.30 -16.41 -44.34
CA ARG A 39 23.15 -16.73 -45.77
C ARG A 39 22.11 -17.85 -46.04
N SER A 40 21.09 -17.43 -46.81
CA SER A 40 20.32 -18.07 -47.89
C SER A 40 19.65 -19.47 -47.79
N THR A 41 18.32 -19.41 -48.01
CA THR A 41 17.45 -20.21 -48.92
C THR A 41 17.03 -21.64 -48.57
N ARG A 42 15.71 -21.87 -48.39
CA ARG A 42 14.79 -22.54 -49.35
C ARG A 42 13.34 -22.62 -48.83
N ARG A 43 12.37 -22.62 -49.77
CA ARG A 43 10.90 -22.67 -49.59
C ARG A 43 10.38 -24.05 -49.19
N VAL A 44 9.30 -24.11 -48.39
CA VAL A 44 8.24 -25.15 -48.43
C VAL A 44 6.89 -24.55 -47.97
N SER A 45 5.77 -24.98 -48.56
CA SER A 45 4.35 -24.72 -48.16
C SER A 45 3.61 -26.08 -48.15
N PRO A 46 2.34 -26.23 -47.68
CA PRO A 46 1.48 -25.38 -46.83
C PRO A 46 0.68 -26.17 -45.75
N SER A 47 -0.22 -25.45 -45.06
CA SER A 47 -1.48 -25.90 -44.44
C SER A 47 -1.49 -26.54 -43.04
N THR A 48 -1.98 -25.78 -42.05
CA THR A 48 -2.95 -26.27 -41.06
C THR A 48 -3.69 -25.07 -40.45
N THR A 49 -5.02 -25.07 -40.56
CA THR A 49 -5.91 -24.07 -39.98
C THR A 49 -6.26 -24.51 -38.56
N PHE A 50 -6.01 -23.67 -37.54
CA PHE A 50 -6.51 -23.89 -36.18
C PHE A 50 -7.39 -22.71 -35.75
N LYS A 51 -8.55 -23.05 -35.18
CA LYS A 51 -9.61 -22.14 -34.71
C LYS A 51 -9.07 -21.16 -33.67
N THR A 52 -9.39 -19.89 -33.85
CA THR A 52 -9.22 -18.81 -32.88
C THR A 52 -10.24 -18.95 -31.75
N SER A 53 -9.78 -19.16 -30.52
CA SER A 53 -10.56 -18.83 -29.32
C SER A 53 -10.18 -17.41 -28.88
N ALA A 54 -11.17 -16.53 -28.82
CA ALA A 54 -11.02 -15.10 -28.57
C ALA A 54 -10.42 -14.82 -27.18
N LEU A 55 -9.45 -13.90 -27.12
CA LEU A 55 -8.96 -13.29 -25.89
C LEU A 55 -9.93 -12.20 -25.46
N VAL A 56 -10.65 -12.38 -24.36
CA VAL A 56 -11.47 -11.33 -23.73
C VAL A 56 -10.54 -10.45 -22.88
N LEU A 57 -10.35 -9.20 -23.28
CA LEU A 57 -9.66 -8.19 -22.47
C LEU A 57 -10.64 -7.54 -21.48
N PRO A 58 -10.26 -7.29 -20.21
CA PRO A 58 -11.11 -6.56 -19.27
C PRO A 58 -11.23 -5.07 -19.67
N PRO A 59 -12.35 -4.39 -19.33
CA PRO A 59 -12.62 -3.05 -19.83
C PRO A 59 -11.91 -2.02 -18.97
N ARG A 60 -10.85 -1.40 -19.52
CA ARG A 60 -10.45 0.02 -19.34
C ARG A 60 -9.03 0.21 -19.85
N PHE A 61 -8.91 0.43 -21.16
CA PHE A 61 -7.93 1.34 -21.77
C PHE A 61 -8.41 1.54 -23.22
N SER A 62 -9.26 2.54 -23.42
CA SER A 62 -9.61 3.03 -24.76
C SER A 62 -8.41 3.80 -25.31
N ARG A 63 -7.63 3.15 -26.15
CA ARG A 63 -6.92 3.76 -27.29
C ARG A 63 -6.48 2.63 -28.21
N THR A 64 -7.07 2.63 -29.40
CA THR A 64 -6.85 1.72 -30.52
C THR A 64 -5.36 1.55 -30.83
N ALA A 65 -4.74 0.48 -30.33
CA ALA A 65 -3.49 -0.02 -30.88
C ALA A 65 -3.85 -0.93 -32.08
N LYS A 66 -3.61 -0.45 -33.30
CA LYS A 66 -3.64 -1.31 -34.49
C LYS A 66 -2.60 -2.41 -34.30
N ILE A 67 -3.05 -3.67 -34.28
CA ILE A 67 -2.17 -4.84 -34.33
C ILE A 67 -1.59 -4.89 -35.75
N PRO A 68 -0.25 -4.86 -35.95
CA PRO A 68 0.31 -5.08 -37.27
C PRO A 68 0.19 -6.57 -37.63
N ASP A 69 -0.10 -6.85 -38.91
CA ASP A 69 -0.21 -8.20 -39.45
C ASP A 69 1.00 -9.07 -39.07
N ILE A 70 0.75 -10.12 -38.29
CA ILE A 70 1.76 -11.11 -37.91
C ILE A 70 2.02 -11.99 -39.14
N LYS A 71 3.04 -11.65 -39.94
CA LYS A 71 3.59 -12.59 -40.93
C LYS A 71 4.41 -13.66 -40.19
N ARG A 72 3.79 -14.81 -39.94
CA ARG A 72 4.51 -16.02 -39.49
C ARG A 72 5.41 -16.50 -40.63
N ASN A 73 6.70 -16.22 -40.53
CA ASN A 73 7.70 -16.92 -41.33
C ASN A 73 8.33 -18.02 -40.47
N THR A 74 8.49 -19.20 -41.06
CA THR A 74 8.89 -20.43 -40.37
C THR A 74 10.29 -20.27 -39.75
N SER A 75 10.41 -20.65 -38.47
CA SER A 75 11.60 -20.86 -37.62
C SER A 75 11.97 -19.81 -36.54
N THR A 76 11.28 -18.67 -36.39
CA THR A 76 11.50 -17.79 -35.21
C THR A 76 10.23 -17.05 -34.82
N THR A 77 9.75 -17.24 -33.58
CA THR A 77 8.66 -16.43 -33.02
C THR A 77 9.30 -15.24 -32.30
N LEU A 78 8.98 -14.03 -32.77
CA LEU A 78 9.32 -12.78 -32.09
C LEU A 78 8.13 -12.36 -31.25
N ALA A 79 8.31 -12.27 -29.94
CA ALA A 79 7.31 -11.74 -29.03
C ALA A 79 7.79 -10.40 -28.48
N THR A 80 6.97 -9.36 -28.63
CA THR A 80 7.25 -8.04 -28.08
C THR A 80 6.49 -7.88 -26.78
N VAL A 81 7.20 -7.65 -25.67
CA VAL A 81 6.60 -7.46 -24.34
C VAL A 81 6.94 -6.07 -23.85
N ARG A 82 5.93 -5.36 -23.34
CA ARG A 82 6.08 -4.04 -22.74
C ARG A 82 6.18 -4.19 -21.22
N ILE A 83 7.27 -3.68 -20.65
CA ILE A 83 7.46 -3.58 -19.20
C ILE A 83 7.75 -2.10 -18.89
N GLY A 84 6.77 -1.42 -18.29
CA GLY A 84 6.83 0.03 -18.06
C GLY A 84 6.83 0.86 -19.36
N SER A 85 7.80 1.76 -19.49
CA SER A 85 8.01 2.62 -20.68
C SER A 85 8.92 1.99 -21.74
N PHE A 86 9.41 0.77 -21.54
CA PHE A 86 10.39 0.12 -22.41
C PHE A 86 9.78 -1.04 -23.19
N TRP A 87 10.18 -1.16 -24.46
CA TRP A 87 9.80 -2.23 -25.37
C TRP A 87 10.93 -3.24 -25.48
N TRP A 88 10.62 -4.51 -25.23
CA TRP A 88 11.57 -5.60 -25.32
C TRP A 88 11.12 -6.59 -26.40
N THR A 89 12.06 -7.00 -27.25
CA THR A 89 11.81 -7.99 -28.30
C THR A 89 12.55 -9.27 -27.95
N LEU A 90 11.81 -10.35 -27.71
CA LEU A 90 12.39 -11.67 -27.41
C LEU A 90 12.36 -12.54 -28.66
N SER A 91 13.53 -13.06 -29.06
CA SER A 91 13.69 -13.99 -30.18
C SER A 91 13.77 -15.42 -29.66
N ILE A 92 12.73 -16.22 -29.90
CA ILE A 92 12.65 -17.60 -29.40
C ILE A 92 12.81 -18.58 -30.57
N LYS A 93 13.88 -19.38 -30.54
CA LYS A 93 14.10 -20.49 -31.49
C LYS A 93 13.43 -21.77 -30.99
N GLY A 94 12.39 -22.20 -31.70
CA GLY A 94 12.04 -23.62 -31.88
C GLY A 94 11.56 -24.44 -30.67
N LYS A 95 11.32 -23.86 -29.49
CA LYS A 95 10.67 -24.58 -28.38
C LYS A 95 9.39 -23.87 -27.99
N THR A 96 8.29 -24.61 -28.02
CA THR A 96 7.01 -24.22 -27.44
C THR A 96 7.26 -23.90 -25.98
N LEU A 97 7.33 -22.61 -25.63
CA LEU A 97 7.35 -22.22 -24.24
C LEU A 97 5.98 -22.59 -23.66
N PRO A 98 5.91 -23.20 -22.46
CA PRO A 98 4.66 -23.16 -21.73
C PRO A 98 4.23 -21.70 -21.66
N ILE A 99 2.93 -21.45 -21.81
CA ILE A 99 2.36 -20.14 -21.52
C ILE A 99 2.66 -19.90 -20.05
N LEU A 100 3.80 -19.26 -19.76
CA LEU A 100 4.01 -18.56 -18.52
C LEU A 100 3.08 -17.38 -18.65
N THR A 101 1.83 -17.60 -18.26
CA THR A 101 0.98 -16.53 -17.76
C THR A 101 1.91 -15.69 -16.90
N ALA A 102 2.06 -14.41 -17.23
CA ALA A 102 2.63 -13.49 -16.28
C ALA A 102 1.72 -13.60 -15.07
N GLN A 103 2.11 -14.43 -14.09
CA GLN A 103 1.60 -14.32 -12.75
C GLN A 103 1.96 -12.90 -12.41
N SER A 104 0.96 -12.02 -12.46
CA SER A 104 1.03 -10.75 -11.78
C SER A 104 1.53 -11.13 -10.40
N TYR A 105 2.77 -10.76 -10.09
CA TYR A 105 3.27 -10.82 -8.73
C TYR A 105 2.48 -9.75 -7.99
N THR A 106 1.22 -10.06 -7.70
CA THR A 106 0.47 -9.41 -6.63
C THR A 106 1.39 -9.62 -5.44
N THR A 107 2.00 -8.54 -4.97
CA THR A 107 2.74 -8.56 -3.71
C THR A 107 1.80 -9.19 -2.70
N MET A 108 2.07 -10.46 -2.37
CA MET A 108 1.22 -11.25 -1.47
C MET A 108 1.25 -10.54 -0.13
N VAL A 109 0.22 -9.74 0.15
CA VAL A 109 0.02 -9.10 1.44
C VAL A 109 -0.25 -10.24 2.42
N GLU A 110 0.62 -10.42 3.40
CA GLU A 110 0.45 -11.44 4.43
C GLU A 110 -0.45 -10.92 5.55
N LEU A 111 -0.24 -9.67 5.95
CA LEU A 111 -1.01 -8.98 6.98
C LEU A 111 -1.73 -7.77 6.38
N LEU A 112 -3.05 -7.72 6.55
CA LEU A 112 -3.89 -6.58 6.16
C LEU A 112 -4.55 -5.96 7.40
N PRO A 113 -3.93 -4.93 8.00
CA PRO A 113 -4.53 -4.16 9.06
C PRO A 113 -5.59 -3.21 8.51
N ALA A 114 -6.69 -3.08 9.24
CA ALA A 114 -7.83 -2.25 8.90
C ALA A 114 -8.34 -1.42 10.07
N GLY A 115 -8.82 -0.22 9.77
CA GLY A 115 -9.46 0.66 10.75
C GLY A 115 -8.94 2.10 10.71
N GLU A 116 -8.83 2.70 11.89
CA GLU A 116 -8.46 4.09 12.07
C GLU A 116 -6.98 4.35 11.74
N ILE A 117 -6.74 5.43 11.01
CA ILE A 117 -5.43 6.01 10.78
C ILE A 117 -5.55 7.51 11.04
N LEU A 118 -4.64 8.06 11.84
CA LEU A 118 -4.78 9.42 12.33
C LEU A 118 -3.41 10.02 12.67
N VAL A 119 -3.43 11.32 12.96
CA VAL A 119 -2.25 12.03 13.45
C VAL A 119 -2.33 12.21 14.95
N ASP A 120 -1.30 11.72 15.66
CA ASP A 120 -1.11 11.98 17.07
C ASP A 120 -0.38 13.32 17.27
N MET A 121 -0.96 14.21 18.06
CA MET A 121 -0.35 15.46 18.54
C MET A 121 0.21 15.21 19.93
N ILE A 122 1.52 14.96 20.00
CA ILE A 122 2.21 14.61 21.25
C ILE A 122 2.82 15.89 21.85
N PRO A 123 2.49 16.25 23.10
CA PRO A 123 3.02 17.44 23.76
C PRO A 123 4.52 17.27 23.99
N GLU A 124 5.28 18.33 23.75
CA GLU A 124 6.73 18.34 24.02
C GLU A 124 7.03 18.65 25.50
N GLN A 125 6.02 19.03 26.26
CA GLN A 125 6.09 19.42 27.67
C GLN A 125 5.16 18.51 28.50
N VAL A 126 5.55 18.23 29.74
CA VAL A 126 4.65 17.61 30.74
C VAL A 126 3.82 18.72 31.35
N GLY A 127 2.53 18.46 31.54
CA GLY A 127 1.62 19.39 32.20
C GLY A 127 0.23 19.36 31.59
N GLU A 128 -0.64 20.22 32.09
CA GLU A 128 -2.01 20.39 31.60
C GLU A 128 -2.02 20.93 30.16
N TYR A 129 -2.95 20.46 29.34
CA TYR A 129 -3.09 20.90 27.94
C TYR A 129 -3.17 22.41 27.76
N SER A 130 -3.89 23.10 28.64
CA SER A 130 -4.04 24.56 28.60
C SER A 130 -2.71 25.31 28.78
N LYS A 131 -1.68 24.63 29.28
CA LYS A 131 -0.33 25.18 29.52
C LYS A 131 0.69 24.64 28.53
N VAL A 132 0.38 23.59 27.76
CA VAL A 132 1.28 23.07 26.73
C VAL A 132 1.33 24.04 25.56
N LEU A 133 2.54 24.46 25.19
CA LEU A 133 2.75 25.43 24.11
C LEU A 133 3.04 24.80 22.75
N SER A 134 3.53 23.56 22.72
CA SER A 134 3.92 22.89 21.49
C SER A 134 3.55 21.42 21.44
N PHE A 135 3.12 21.00 20.26
CA PHE A 135 2.82 19.62 19.93
C PHE A 135 3.67 19.18 18.76
N ARG A 136 4.24 17.99 18.88
CA ARG A 136 4.89 17.29 17.78
C ARG A 136 3.90 16.34 17.13
N LYS A 137 3.67 16.55 15.83
CA LYS A 137 2.91 15.63 14.99
C LYS A 137 3.63 14.28 14.87
N CYS A 138 2.90 13.20 15.11
CA CYS A 138 3.32 11.82 14.95
C CYS A 138 2.33 11.04 14.08
N PHE A 139 2.81 9.96 13.46
CA PHE A 139 1.94 8.97 12.83
C PHE A 139 1.22 8.18 13.92
N GLY A 140 -0.10 7.99 13.78
CA GLY A 140 -0.94 7.31 14.75
C GLY A 140 -1.96 6.37 14.11
N GLY A 141 -2.79 5.76 14.96
CA GLY A 141 -3.71 4.69 14.61
C GLY A 141 -3.14 3.32 15.00
N ALA A 142 -3.79 2.65 15.96
CA ALA A 142 -3.34 1.38 16.50
C ALA A 142 -3.09 0.30 15.43
N PRO A 143 -4.01 0.04 14.46
CA PRO A 143 -3.78 -1.02 13.47
C PRO A 143 -2.57 -0.71 12.57
N PHE A 144 -2.26 0.56 12.32
CA PHE A 144 -1.14 0.94 11.45
C PHE A 144 0.20 1.08 12.18
N ASN A 145 0.19 1.33 13.49
CA ASN A 145 1.38 1.15 14.32
C ASN A 145 1.81 -0.32 14.32
N THR A 146 0.86 -1.25 14.46
CA THR A 146 1.09 -2.69 14.30
C THR A 146 1.57 -3.03 12.89
N ALA A 147 0.95 -2.44 11.86
CA ALA A 147 1.35 -2.61 10.46
C ALA A 147 2.82 -2.24 10.22
N ILE A 148 3.24 -1.07 10.70
CA ILE A 148 4.61 -0.58 10.57
C ILE A 148 5.58 -1.49 11.34
N GLY A 149 5.21 -1.93 12.54
CA GLY A 149 6.00 -2.89 13.31
C GLY A 149 6.22 -4.19 12.56
N ALA A 150 5.15 -4.79 12.02
CA ALA A 150 5.20 -6.02 11.24
C ALA A 150 6.04 -5.86 9.96
N ALA A 151 5.87 -4.75 9.23
CA ALA A 151 6.63 -4.46 8.02
C ALA A 151 8.14 -4.35 8.31
N ARG A 152 8.52 -3.69 9.41
CA ARG A 152 9.92 -3.59 9.86
C ARG A 152 10.53 -4.93 10.27
N LEU A 153 9.70 -5.89 10.68
CA LEU A 153 10.11 -7.26 10.97
C LEU A 153 10.14 -8.16 9.71
N GLY A 154 9.85 -7.61 8.54
CA GLY A 154 9.97 -8.29 7.24
C GLY A 154 8.67 -8.89 6.70
N ALA A 155 7.53 -8.69 7.38
CA ALA A 155 6.24 -9.12 6.86
C ALA A 155 5.83 -8.29 5.63
N LYS A 156 5.09 -8.90 4.70
CA LYS A 156 4.44 -8.16 3.61
C LYS A 156 3.12 -7.61 4.10
N VAL A 157 3.02 -6.29 4.22
CA VAL A 157 1.89 -5.63 4.87
C VAL A 157 1.14 -4.74 3.89
N GLY A 158 -0.19 -4.81 3.92
CA GLY A 158 -1.08 -3.90 3.21
C GLY A 158 -1.78 -2.94 4.16
N ALA A 159 -2.64 -2.06 3.63
CA ALA A 159 -3.44 -1.14 4.43
C ALA A 159 -4.87 -1.04 3.90
N LEU A 160 -5.85 -1.13 4.81
CA LEU A 160 -7.26 -0.88 4.54
C LEU A 160 -7.82 0.19 5.48
N CYS A 161 -7.84 1.43 5.03
CA CYS A 161 -8.36 2.56 5.80
C CYS A 161 -8.82 3.69 4.88
N ALA A 162 -9.33 4.76 5.49
CA ALA A 162 -9.57 6.01 4.80
C ALA A 162 -8.73 7.15 5.40
N VAL A 163 -8.18 8.00 4.53
CA VAL A 163 -7.43 9.21 4.88
C VAL A 163 -8.10 10.45 4.30
N GLY A 164 -7.89 11.61 4.92
CA GLY A 164 -8.42 12.87 4.40
C GLY A 164 -7.67 13.35 3.16
N GLU A 165 -8.38 14.07 2.29
CA GLU A 165 -7.80 14.84 1.19
C GLU A 165 -7.13 16.12 1.72
N ASP A 166 -6.13 15.96 2.59
CA ASP A 166 -5.41 17.05 3.23
C ASP A 166 -3.93 16.71 3.47
N GLN A 167 -3.18 17.68 4.02
CA GLN A 167 -1.75 17.54 4.27
C GLN A 167 -1.43 16.46 5.31
N PHE A 168 -2.35 16.20 6.25
CA PHE A 168 -2.17 15.12 7.22
C PHE A 168 -2.41 13.76 6.58
N GLY A 169 -3.42 13.62 5.72
CA GLY A 169 -3.65 12.40 4.94
C GLY A 169 -2.47 12.09 4.03
N LYS A 170 -1.92 13.11 3.34
CA LYS A 170 -0.68 12.96 2.58
C LYS A 170 0.48 12.47 3.45
N PHE A 171 0.68 13.06 4.63
CA PHE A 171 1.71 12.62 5.58
C PHE A 171 1.54 11.14 5.98
N LEU A 172 0.31 10.70 6.25
CA LEU A 172 0.04 9.31 6.61
C LEU A 172 0.36 8.35 5.46
N LEU A 173 -0.08 8.68 4.24
CA LEU A 173 0.22 7.89 3.04
C LEU A 173 1.71 7.80 2.75
N ASP A 174 2.43 8.92 2.85
CA ASP A 174 3.88 8.95 2.62
C ASP A 174 4.61 8.13 3.70
N THR A 175 4.14 8.14 4.94
CA THR A 175 4.69 7.32 6.04
C THR A 175 4.48 5.83 5.80
N LEU A 176 3.28 5.41 5.38
CA LEU A 176 2.99 4.01 5.04
C LEU A 176 3.91 3.52 3.90
N LYS A 177 4.01 4.30 2.82
CA LYS A 177 4.90 4.00 1.68
C LYS A 177 6.36 3.89 2.09
N ALA A 178 6.83 4.81 2.93
CA ALA A 178 8.22 4.79 3.42
C ALA A 178 8.55 3.54 4.24
N ASN A 179 7.55 2.89 4.86
CA ASN A 179 7.70 1.61 5.57
C ASN A 179 7.36 0.39 4.69
N GLY A 180 7.24 0.56 3.36
CA GLY A 180 7.01 -0.55 2.43
C GLY A 180 5.60 -1.16 2.49
N ILE A 181 4.64 -0.44 3.06
CA ILE A 181 3.25 -0.93 3.18
C ILE A 181 2.52 -0.71 1.85
N ASP A 182 1.82 -1.73 1.36
CA ASP A 182 0.94 -1.63 0.20
C ASP A 182 -0.32 -0.82 0.55
N ILE A 183 -0.40 0.39 0.01
CA ILE A 183 -1.52 1.30 0.22
C ILE A 183 -2.63 1.16 -0.84
N SER A 184 -2.61 0.12 -1.67
CA SER A 184 -3.60 -0.07 -2.73
C SER A 184 -5.03 -0.14 -2.20
N GLY A 185 -5.22 -0.57 -0.95
CA GLY A 185 -6.50 -0.61 -0.24
C GLY A 185 -6.90 0.68 0.51
N VAL A 186 -6.07 1.73 0.48
CA VAL A 186 -6.38 3.00 1.16
C VAL A 186 -7.30 3.86 0.29
N VAL A 187 -8.33 4.44 0.91
CA VAL A 187 -9.28 5.36 0.28
C VAL A 187 -9.00 6.79 0.71
N VAL A 188 -9.04 7.71 -0.24
CA VAL A 188 -8.98 9.15 0.06
C VAL A 188 -10.42 9.68 0.09
N LYS A 189 -10.80 10.34 1.19
CA LYS A 189 -12.11 10.96 1.36
C LYS A 189 -11.98 12.47 1.33
N HIS A 190 -12.97 13.15 0.75
CA HIS A 190 -13.10 14.61 0.81
C HIS A 190 -13.59 15.04 2.20
N ALA A 191 -12.73 14.84 3.20
CA ALA A 191 -12.93 15.15 4.62
C ALA A 191 -11.57 15.36 5.28
N ARG A 192 -11.57 15.85 6.53
CA ARG A 192 -10.33 16.03 7.29
C ARG A 192 -9.82 14.72 7.87
N THR A 193 -8.51 14.59 7.96
CA THR A 193 -7.84 13.50 8.68
C THR A 193 -8.06 13.65 10.18
N SER A 194 -8.36 12.55 10.88
CA SER A 194 -8.51 12.53 12.33
C SER A 194 -7.24 12.98 13.06
N LEU A 195 -7.43 13.69 14.16
CA LEU A 195 -6.36 14.07 15.08
C LEU A 195 -6.65 13.49 16.46
N ALA A 196 -5.63 12.99 17.12
CA ALA A 196 -5.68 12.67 18.54
C ALA A 196 -4.62 13.49 19.26
N PHE A 197 -4.98 14.18 20.31
CA PHE A 197 -4.03 14.83 21.19
C PHE A 197 -3.80 13.91 22.39
N VAL A 198 -2.53 13.76 22.77
CA VAL A 198 -2.11 12.84 23.85
C VAL A 198 -1.67 13.65 25.07
N LEU A 199 -2.27 13.42 26.23
CA LEU A 199 -1.81 14.05 27.47
C LEU A 199 -0.78 13.13 28.10
N ARG A 200 0.26 13.70 28.71
CA ARG A 200 1.12 12.94 29.62
C ARG A 200 0.94 13.49 31.02
N ARG A 201 0.22 12.74 31.86
CA ARG A 201 0.11 13.06 33.29
C ARG A 201 1.44 12.77 33.98
N GLU A 202 1.67 13.38 35.14
CA GLU A 202 2.91 13.21 35.91
C GLU A 202 3.18 11.76 36.31
N GLY A 203 2.14 10.91 36.40
CA GLY A 203 2.24 9.46 36.65
C GLY A 203 2.50 8.58 35.42
N GLY A 204 2.68 9.16 34.22
CA GLY A 204 2.88 8.42 32.97
C GLY A 204 1.60 7.91 32.30
N GLU A 205 0.45 8.08 32.95
CA GLU A 205 -0.86 7.87 32.32
C GLU A 205 -1.04 8.79 31.11
N ARG A 206 -1.69 8.24 30.09
CA ARG A 206 -1.99 8.97 28.85
C ARG A 206 -3.48 9.11 28.68
N ASP A 207 -3.94 10.35 28.62
CA ASP A 207 -5.29 10.66 28.16
C ASP A 207 -5.27 10.98 26.68
N PHE A 208 -6.35 10.67 26.00
CA PHE A 208 -6.54 11.00 24.59
C PHE A 208 -7.77 11.87 24.46
N PHE A 209 -7.67 12.95 23.68
CA PHE A 209 -8.85 13.64 23.18
C PHE A 209 -8.80 13.66 21.66
N PHE A 210 -9.94 13.37 21.02
CA PHE A 210 -10.01 13.14 19.59
C PHE A 210 -10.78 14.25 18.88
N TYR A 211 -10.22 14.75 17.78
CA TYR A 211 -11.00 15.36 16.71
C TYR A 211 -11.38 14.26 15.74
N ARG A 212 -12.46 13.56 16.08
CA ARG A 212 -13.06 12.40 15.40
C ARG A 212 -14.51 12.26 15.87
N LYS A 213 -15.35 11.46 15.21
CA LYS A 213 -16.70 11.16 15.70
C LYS A 213 -16.61 10.61 17.13
N PRO A 214 -17.57 10.96 18.02
CA PRO A 214 -18.78 11.74 17.75
C PRO A 214 -18.59 13.26 17.62
N TRP A 215 -17.41 13.78 17.94
CA TRP A 215 -17.12 15.21 18.01
C TRP A 215 -16.98 15.90 16.64
N ALA A 216 -16.42 15.21 15.65
CA ALA A 216 -16.21 15.73 14.30
C ALA A 216 -16.21 14.62 13.25
N GLU A 217 -16.84 14.85 12.10
CA GLU A 217 -16.74 13.89 10.99
C GLU A 217 -15.35 13.94 10.36
N THR A 218 -14.71 12.77 10.24
CA THR A 218 -13.34 12.62 9.76
C THR A 218 -13.22 11.43 8.82
N ALA A 219 -12.22 11.47 7.94
CA ALA A 219 -12.09 10.54 6.82
C ALA A 219 -12.10 9.05 7.21
N ASP A 220 -11.41 8.65 8.29
CA ASP A 220 -11.35 7.25 8.73
C ASP A 220 -12.72 6.72 9.19
N THR A 221 -13.56 7.60 9.74
CA THR A 221 -14.94 7.26 10.13
C THR A 221 -15.89 7.12 8.93
N MET A 222 -15.48 7.60 7.75
CA MET A 222 -16.28 7.56 6.52
C MET A 222 -15.96 6.37 5.61
N LEU A 223 -15.04 5.48 6.01
CA LEU A 223 -14.83 4.23 5.30
C LEU A 223 -16.14 3.43 5.31
N SER A 224 -16.58 2.96 4.16
CA SER A 224 -17.89 2.35 3.99
C SER A 224 -17.80 0.99 3.30
N PRO A 225 -18.85 0.15 3.40
CA PRO A 225 -18.88 -1.14 2.71
C PRO A 225 -18.66 -1.06 1.19
N SER A 226 -19.05 0.03 0.54
CA SER A 226 -18.90 0.21 -0.92
C SER A 226 -17.47 0.53 -1.35
N ASP A 227 -16.62 0.98 -0.41
CA ASP A 227 -15.20 1.22 -0.65
C ASP A 227 -14.37 -0.07 -0.73
N LEU A 228 -14.92 -1.19 -0.22
CA LEU A 228 -14.23 -2.46 -0.14
C LEU A 228 -14.25 -3.22 -1.46
N ARG A 229 -13.05 -3.51 -1.98
CA ARG A 229 -12.87 -4.35 -3.16
C ARG A 229 -12.48 -5.76 -2.73
N PRO A 230 -13.17 -6.82 -3.20
CA PRO A 230 -12.79 -8.21 -2.88
C PRO A 230 -11.33 -8.54 -3.21
N SER A 231 -10.78 -7.94 -4.28
CA SER A 231 -9.38 -8.14 -4.68
C SER A 231 -8.37 -7.67 -3.63
N THR A 232 -8.71 -6.73 -2.75
CA THR A 232 -7.83 -6.28 -1.65
C THR A 232 -7.53 -7.40 -0.66
N PHE A 233 -8.40 -8.41 -0.55
CA PHE A 233 -8.26 -9.53 0.37
C PHE A 233 -7.56 -10.75 -0.25
N SER A 234 -7.24 -10.71 -1.54
CA SER A 234 -6.63 -11.84 -2.25
C SER A 234 -5.21 -12.09 -1.74
N GLY A 235 -4.96 -13.32 -1.27
CA GLY A 235 -3.64 -13.71 -0.74
C GLY A 235 -3.35 -13.25 0.69
N VAL A 236 -4.30 -12.56 1.34
CA VAL A 236 -4.21 -12.15 2.75
C VAL A 236 -4.20 -13.39 3.65
N ARG A 237 -3.19 -13.49 4.52
CA ARG A 237 -3.11 -14.58 5.51
C ARG A 237 -3.74 -14.18 6.84
N ILE A 238 -3.58 -12.92 7.24
CA ILE A 238 -4.11 -12.36 8.47
C ILE A 238 -4.80 -11.03 8.16
N PHE A 239 -6.08 -10.95 8.45
CA PHE A 239 -6.83 -9.69 8.50
C PHE A 239 -6.89 -9.23 9.96
N HIS A 240 -6.32 -8.06 10.25
CA HIS A 240 -6.28 -7.48 11.59
C HIS A 240 -7.13 -6.22 11.63
N TYR A 241 -8.06 -6.07 12.57
CA TYR A 241 -8.89 -4.86 12.66
C TYR A 241 -9.07 -4.39 14.10
N SER A 242 -9.26 -3.08 14.24
CA SER A 242 -9.33 -2.35 15.52
C SER A 242 -10.76 -2.07 15.94
N GLY A 243 -11.05 -2.17 17.23
CA GLY A 243 -12.37 -1.84 17.81
C GLY A 243 -12.71 -0.35 17.74
N VAL A 244 -11.74 0.56 17.64
CA VAL A 244 -12.00 2.00 17.39
C VAL A 244 -12.72 2.22 16.05
N ALA A 245 -12.44 1.39 15.04
CA ALA A 245 -13.13 1.45 13.75
C ALA A 245 -14.61 1.05 13.84
N LEU A 246 -15.01 0.36 14.91
CA LEU A 246 -16.40 -0.06 15.14
C LEU A 246 -17.25 1.04 15.79
N SER A 247 -16.66 2.16 16.21
CA SER A 247 -17.36 3.11 17.06
C SER A 247 -18.53 3.83 16.37
N HIS A 248 -18.49 3.99 15.04
CA HIS A 248 -19.58 4.62 14.27
C HIS A 248 -19.80 3.99 12.89
N GLU A 249 -21.02 4.17 12.37
CA GLU A 249 -21.31 3.99 10.96
C GLU A 249 -20.79 5.16 10.10
N PRO A 250 -20.43 4.93 8.82
CA PRO A 250 -20.48 3.65 8.09
C PRO A 250 -19.29 2.69 8.34
N CYS A 251 -18.32 3.09 9.16
CA CYS A 251 -17.08 2.33 9.35
C CYS A 251 -17.29 0.98 10.05
N ARG A 252 -18.21 0.92 11.02
CA ARG A 252 -18.65 -0.34 11.66
C ARG A 252 -19.14 -1.35 10.63
N GLY A 253 -20.07 -0.96 9.76
CA GLY A 253 -20.54 -1.81 8.65
C GLY A 253 -19.43 -2.20 7.67
N ALA A 254 -18.49 -1.28 7.40
CA ALA A 254 -17.32 -1.59 6.56
C ALA A 254 -16.45 -2.67 7.19
N MET A 255 -16.15 -2.60 8.49
CA MET A 255 -15.38 -3.64 9.18
C MET A 255 -16.10 -4.99 9.17
N GLY A 256 -17.42 -5.00 9.35
CA GLY A 256 -18.25 -6.21 9.22
C GLY A 256 -18.07 -6.89 7.85
N LYS A 257 -18.25 -6.12 6.76
CA LYS A 257 -18.05 -6.63 5.39
C LYS A 257 -16.59 -7.03 5.12
N ALA A 258 -15.61 -6.32 5.70
CA ALA A 258 -14.19 -6.67 5.56
C ALA A 258 -13.87 -8.02 6.22
N VAL A 259 -14.45 -8.31 7.40
CA VAL A 259 -14.34 -9.62 8.05
C VAL A 259 -14.92 -10.74 7.18
N GLU A 260 -16.07 -10.51 6.55
CA GLU A 260 -16.67 -11.47 5.62
C GLU A 260 -15.77 -11.75 4.42
N LEU A 261 -15.28 -10.71 3.75
CA LEU A 261 -14.38 -10.83 2.60
C LEU A 261 -13.05 -11.51 2.96
N ALA A 262 -12.50 -11.21 4.13
CA ALA A 262 -11.29 -11.85 4.63
C ALA A 262 -11.50 -13.35 4.87
N ARG A 263 -12.61 -13.74 5.51
CA ARG A 263 -12.95 -15.16 5.73
C ARG A 263 -13.18 -15.90 4.42
N GLN A 264 -13.87 -15.28 3.46
CA GLN A 264 -14.07 -15.85 2.13
C GLN A 264 -12.76 -16.06 1.38
N ALA A 265 -11.76 -15.19 1.59
CA ALA A 265 -10.42 -15.31 1.04
C ALA A 265 -9.52 -16.31 1.80
N GLY A 266 -10.01 -16.94 2.87
CA GLY A 266 -9.26 -17.90 3.68
C GLY A 266 -8.30 -17.29 4.70
N ALA A 267 -8.42 -15.98 4.98
CA ALA A 267 -7.58 -15.30 5.97
C ALA A 267 -8.01 -15.63 7.40
N MET A 268 -7.04 -15.72 8.31
CA MET A 268 -7.29 -15.67 9.74
C MET A 268 -7.71 -14.25 10.14
N VAL A 269 -8.76 -14.13 10.97
CA VAL A 269 -9.24 -12.83 11.45
C VAL A 269 -8.70 -12.61 12.87
N ALA A 270 -7.97 -11.52 13.06
CA ALA A 270 -7.46 -11.04 14.33
C ALA A 270 -8.18 -9.74 14.71
N PHE A 271 -8.77 -9.70 15.89
CA PHE A 271 -9.46 -8.52 16.41
C PHE A 271 -8.66 -7.93 17.57
N ASP A 272 -8.36 -6.64 17.49
CA ASP A 272 -7.84 -5.84 18.60
C ASP A 272 -9.00 -5.01 19.17
N PRO A 273 -9.49 -5.33 20.39
CA PRO A 273 -10.61 -4.58 20.98
C PRO A 273 -10.34 -3.08 21.07
N ASN A 274 -9.10 -2.65 21.34
CA ASN A 274 -8.65 -1.26 21.46
C ASN A 274 -9.76 -0.25 21.82
N ILE A 275 -10.49 -0.50 22.91
CA ILE A 275 -11.72 0.26 23.20
C ILE A 275 -11.36 1.68 23.66
N ARG A 276 -12.13 2.66 23.20
CA ARG A 276 -12.08 4.06 23.62
C ARG A 276 -13.50 4.55 23.85
N GLU A 277 -13.94 4.54 25.10
CA GLU A 277 -15.34 4.85 25.48
C GLU A 277 -15.81 6.22 24.97
N ASP A 278 -14.93 7.23 24.97
CA ASP A 278 -15.21 8.59 24.47
C ASP A 278 -15.60 8.65 22.98
N LEU A 279 -15.29 7.59 22.22
CA LEU A 279 -15.64 7.50 20.80
C LEU A 279 -16.99 6.82 20.56
N TRP A 280 -17.75 6.46 21.60
CA TRP A 280 -19.06 5.84 21.46
C TRP A 280 -20.14 6.81 21.96
N GLU A 281 -21.13 7.09 21.11
CA GLU A 281 -22.25 7.96 21.50
C GLU A 281 -23.10 7.35 22.62
N ASN A 282 -23.28 6.04 22.57
CA ASN A 282 -24.05 5.28 23.53
C ASN A 282 -23.17 4.16 24.13
N PRO A 283 -22.87 4.20 25.44
CA PRO A 283 -22.12 3.14 26.11
C PRO A 283 -22.77 1.75 26.01
N GLU A 284 -24.08 1.65 25.81
CA GLU A 284 -24.75 0.36 25.59
C GLU A 284 -24.47 -0.23 24.20
N GLU A 285 -24.14 0.58 23.19
CA GLU A 285 -23.73 0.05 21.87
C GLU A 285 -22.33 -0.59 21.90
N LEU A 286 -21.51 -0.20 22.88
CA LEU A 286 -20.18 -0.76 23.08
C LEU A 286 -20.22 -2.14 23.75
N ARG A 287 -21.25 -2.42 24.58
CA ARG A 287 -21.39 -3.66 25.37
C ARG A 287 -21.88 -4.83 24.53
#